data_AF-A0A965YS19-F1
#
_entry.id   AF-A0A965YS19-F1
#
_cell.length_a   1.000
_cell.length_b   1.000
_cell.length_c   1.000
_cell.angle_alpha   90.00
_cell.angle_beta   90.00
_cell.angle_gamma   90.00
#
_symmetry.space_group_name_H-M   'P 1'
#
loop_
_entity.id
_entity.type
_entity.pdbx_description
1 polymer ?
#
loop_
_entity_poly.entity_id
_entity_poly.type
_entity_poly.pdbx_seq_one_letter_code
_entity_poly.pdbx_strand_id
1 'polypeptide(L)' 'EAVMPATTQQAIIMLSSHFYESRDGSTGGFFSDNVQAGQQVWNTVNLLLRLDRDWKV' A
#
# COMPACT_ATOMS: atom_id res chain seq x y z
N GLU A 1 17.17 18.25 -1.25
CA GLU A 1 16.46 17.02 -1.68
C GLU A 1 15.31 16.80 -0.71
N ALA A 2 14.06 16.71 -1.18
CA ALA A 2 12.94 16.45 -0.30
C ALA A 2 12.96 14.97 0.08
N VAL A 3 13.30 14.67 1.34
CA VAL A 3 13.30 13.30 1.84
C VAL A 3 11.86 12.82 1.91
N MET A 4 11.56 11.70 1.26
CA MET A 4 10.25 11.05 1.33
C MET A 4 9.94 10.70 2.80
N PRO A 5 8.78 11.09 3.35
CA PRO A 5 8.39 10.68 4.69
C PRO A 5 8.32 9.14 4.81
N ALA A 6 8.71 8.60 5.97
CA ALA A 6 8.78 7.16 6.20
C ALA A 6 7.41 6.46 5.99
N THR A 7 6.32 7.14 6.33
CA THR A 7 4.93 6.69 6.14
C THR A 7 4.55 6.62 4.66
N THR A 8 4.93 7.62 3.86
CA THR A 8 4.77 7.60 2.40
C THR A 8 5.60 6.49 1.76
N GLN A 9 6.85 6.31 2.19
CA GLN A 9 7.69 5.21 1.71
C GLN A 9 7.07 3.84 2.02
N GLN A 10 6.56 3.65 3.23
CA GLN A 10 5.91 2.41 3.63
C GLN A 10 4.64 2.14 2.81
N ALA A 11 3.85 3.18 2.51
CA ALA A 11 2.68 3.07 1.65
C ALA A 11 3.05 2.59 0.24
N ILE A 12 4.12 3.14 -0.34
CA ILE A 12 4.61 2.77 -1.67
C ILE A 12 5.11 1.34 -1.70
N ILE A 13 5.88 0.92 -0.69
CA ILE A 13 6.38 -0.45 -0.58
C ILE A 13 5.20 -1.44 -0.51
N MET A 14 4.23 -1.18 0.37
CA MET A 14 3.07 -2.06 0.55
C MET A 14 2.24 -2.19 -0.74
N LEU A 15 1.98 -1.07 -1.43
CA LEU A 15 1.24 -1.09 -2.70
C LEU A 15 2.00 -1.83 -3.81
N SER A 16 3.31 -1.60 -3.91
CA SER A 16 4.14 -2.23 -4.94
C SER A 16 4.28 -3.74 -4.70
N SER A 17 4.45 -4.17 -3.45
CA SER A 17 4.47 -5.58 -3.08
C SER A 17 3.14 -6.26 -3.39
N HIS A 18 2.01 -5.62 -3.07
CA HIS A 18 0.69 -6.15 -3.41
C HIS A 18 0.52 -6.34 -4.92
N PHE A 19 0.94 -5.36 -5.73
CA PHE A 19 0.89 -5.50 -7.19
C PHE A 19 1.83 -6.56 -7.72
N TYR A 20 3.01 -6.73 -7.13
CA TYR A 20 3.98 -7.75 -7.54
C TYR A 20 3.43 -9.15 -7.29
N GLU A 21 2.87 -9.41 -6.11
CA GLU A 21 2.28 -10.70 -5.78
C GLU A 21 0.99 -10.96 -6.59
N SER A 22 0.20 -9.94 -6.90
CA SER A 22 -1.09 -10.15 -7.59
C SER A 22 -0.97 -10.49 -9.09
N ARG A 23 0.24 -10.53 -9.69
CA ARG A 23 0.41 -10.68 -11.16
C ARG A 23 0.14 -12.08 -11.69
N ASP A 24 0.36 -13.12 -10.89
CA ASP A 24 0.22 -14.52 -11.30
C ASP A 24 -0.98 -15.23 -10.68
N GLY A 25 -1.83 -14.49 -9.96
CA GLY A 25 -2.95 -15.07 -9.21
C GLY A 25 -2.54 -15.70 -7.88
N SER A 26 -1.40 -15.25 -7.30
CA SER A 26 -0.89 -15.54 -5.95
C SER A 26 -1.87 -16.35 -5.13
N THR A 27 -1.69 -17.67 -5.19
CA THR A 27 -2.53 -18.65 -4.48
C THR A 27 -1.87 -19.05 -3.15
N GLY A 28 -0.80 -18.35 -2.76
CA GLY A 28 0.00 -18.65 -1.57
C GLY A 28 0.89 -17.51 -1.06
N GLY A 29 0.78 -16.29 -1.59
CA GLY A 29 1.50 -15.10 -1.10
C GLY A 29 0.81 -14.44 0.10
N PHE A 30 1.49 -13.49 0.75
CA PHE A 30 0.91 -12.75 1.88
C PHE A 30 -0.34 -11.97 1.46
N PHE A 31 -0.39 -11.51 0.20
CA PHE A 31 -1.52 -10.84 -0.43
C PHE A 31 -2.24 -11.71 -1.46
N SER A 32 -2.41 -13.00 -1.17
CA SER A 32 -3.13 -13.99 -2.00
C SER A 32 -4.42 -13.43 -2.65
N ASP A 33 -4.95 -14.16 -3.62
CA ASP A 33 -6.25 -14.04 -4.32
C ASP A 33 -7.52 -13.85 -3.43
N ASN A 34 -7.36 -13.60 -2.14
CA ASN A 34 -8.40 -13.13 -1.23
C ASN A 34 -8.72 -11.64 -1.45
N VAL A 35 -9.93 -11.37 -1.94
CA VAL A 35 -10.50 -10.01 -2.08
C VAL A 35 -10.41 -9.18 -0.78
N GLN A 36 -10.49 -9.83 0.39
CA GLN A 36 -10.34 -9.15 1.69
C GLN A 36 -8.93 -8.59 1.91
N ALA A 37 -7.88 -9.24 1.37
CA ALA A 37 -6.51 -8.75 1.46
C ALA A 37 -6.35 -7.44 0.67
N GLY A 38 -6.96 -7.33 -0.52
CA GLY A 38 -6.97 -6.10 -1.31
C GLY A 38 -7.59 -4.91 -0.57
N GLN A 39 -8.71 -5.14 0.15
CA GLN A 39 -9.35 -4.09 0.95
C GLN A 39 -8.47 -3.62 2.11
N GLN A 40 -7.75 -4.54 2.77
CA GLN A 40 -6.84 -4.21 3.87
C GLN A 40 -5.62 -3.41 3.37
N VAL A 41 -5.05 -3.80 2.23
CA VAL A 41 -3.97 -3.06 1.56
C VAL A 41 -4.43 -1.64 1.24
N TRP A 42 -5.59 -1.50 0.60
CA TRP A 42 -6.13 -0.20 0.22
C TRP A 42 -6.35 0.71 1.44
N ASN A 43 -6.98 0.21 2.50
CA ASN A 43 -7.21 0.96 3.73
C ASN A 43 -5.90 1.44 4.36
N THR A 44 -4.90 0.56 4.43
CA THR A 44 -3.59 0.86 5.04
C THR A 44 -2.82 1.89 4.25
N VAL A 45 -2.72 1.71 2.93
CA VAL A 45 -2.04 2.66 2.03
C VAL A 45 -2.70 4.04 2.09
N ASN A 46 -4.04 4.09 2.04
CA ASN A 46 -4.79 5.34 2.10
C ASN A 46 -4.59 6.05 3.46
N LEU A 47 -4.51 5.32 4.57
CA LEU A 47 -4.19 5.91 5.87
C LEU A 47 -2.78 6.51 5.87
N LEU A 48 -1.77 5.73 5.46
CA LEU A 48 -0.38 6.15 5.49
C LEU A 48 -0.12 7.39 4.63
N LEU A 49 -0.72 7.46 3.44
CA LEU A 49 -0.61 8.63 2.56
C LEU A 49 -1.32 9.87 3.10
N ARG A 50 -2.37 9.70 3.92
CA ARG A 50 -3.10 10.83 4.52
C ARG A 50 -2.36 11.46 5.69
N LEU A 51 -1.49 10.73 6.37
CA LEU A 51 -0.70 11.25 7.49
C LEU A 51 0.28 12.34 7.04
N ASP A 52 0.89 12.16 5.87
CA ASP A 52 1.85 13.13 5.31
C ASP A 52 1.22 14.15 4.36
N ARG A 53 -0.09 14.05 4.14
CA ARG A 53 -0.79 14.95 3.22
C ARG A 53 -0.86 16.35 3.84
N ASP A 54 -0.36 17.34 3.10
CA ASP A 54 -0.59 18.75 3.43
C ASP A 54 -2.03 19.12 3.05
N TRP A 55 -2.88 19.26 4.07
CA TRP A 55 -4.28 19.60 3.89
C TRP A 55 -4.43 21.12 3.84
N LYS A 56 -4.55 21.66 2.62
CA LYS A 56 -4.91 23.07 2.41
C LYS A 56 -6.42 23.26 2.62
N VAL A 57 -6.79 24.25 3.43
CA VAL A 57 -8.18 24.67 3.72
C VAL A 57 -8.71 25.58 2.63
#